data_AF-A0A662VRM8-F1
#
_entry.id   AF-A0A662VRM8-F1
#
_cell.length_a   1.000
_cell.length_b   1.000
_cell.length_c   1.000
_cell.angle_alpha   90.00
_cell.angle_beta   90.00
_cell.angle_gamma   90.00
#
_symmetry.space_group_name_H-M   'P 1'
#
loop_
_entity.id
_entity.type
_entity.pdbx_description
1 polymer ?
#
loop_
_entity_poly.entity_id
_entity_poly.type
_entity_poly.pdbx_seq_one_letter_code
_entity_poly.pdbx_strand_id
1 'polypeptide(L)'
;MCIRCGKCCSNLDVPVTYEDEKRLKEYGDVFTRGKIGLYLKKVGGRCVFFRDGQCTIYNKRPEACKRYPFYFRCFGDDDALFCVGDVRLYVYIDPECSGIGRGENVERVIVELLKSTIKIRCC
;
A
#
# COMPACT_ATOMS: atom_id res chain seq x y z
N MET A 1 -4.11 3.30 -9.27
CA MET A 1 -4.80 4.60 -9.20
C MET A 1 -5.74 4.63 -8.00
N CYS A 2 -5.64 5.61 -7.10
CA CYS A 2 -6.57 5.74 -5.97
C CYS A 2 -7.67 6.75 -6.31
N ILE A 3 -8.93 6.29 -6.43
CA ILE A 3 -10.10 7.14 -6.69
C ILE A 3 -10.76 7.67 -5.41
N ARG A 4 -10.08 7.57 -4.27
CA ARG A 4 -10.57 8.01 -2.95
C ARG A 4 -11.94 7.44 -2.54
N CYS A 5 -12.27 6.22 -2.97
CA CYS A 5 -13.56 5.59 -2.64
C CYS A 5 -13.70 5.11 -1.19
N GLY A 6 -12.62 5.13 -0.40
CA GLY A 6 -12.65 4.75 1.02
C GLY A 6 -12.76 3.24 1.32
N LYS A 7 -12.92 2.38 0.30
CA LYS A 7 -13.03 0.91 0.47
C LYS A 7 -11.81 0.34 1.20
N CYS A 8 -10.60 0.64 0.73
CA CYS A 8 -9.38 0.14 1.37
C CYS A 8 -9.17 0.69 2.79
N CYS A 9 -9.59 1.94 3.06
CA CYS A 9 -9.55 2.52 4.40
C CYS A 9 -10.53 1.85 5.39
N SER A 10 -11.57 1.20 4.88
CA SER A 10 -12.57 0.50 5.71
C SER A 10 -12.21 -0.98 5.86
N ASN A 11 -11.78 -1.62 4.77
CA ASN A 11 -11.69 -3.08 4.72
C ASN A 11 -10.30 -3.61 5.12
N LEU A 12 -9.22 -2.89 4.78
CA LEU A 12 -7.87 -3.41 4.95
C LEU A 12 -7.28 -3.10 6.33
N ASP A 13 -6.54 -4.05 6.87
CA ASP A 13 -5.60 -3.79 7.96
C ASP A 13 -4.28 -3.34 7.35
N VAL A 14 -3.90 -2.09 7.59
CA VAL A 14 -2.76 -1.46 6.92
C VAL A 14 -1.50 -1.66 7.75
N PRO A 15 -0.55 -2.51 7.32
CA PRO A 15 0.74 -2.62 8.01
C PRO A 15 1.55 -1.34 7.81
N VAL A 16 2.34 -0.99 8.81
CA VAL A 16 3.26 0.15 8.76
C VAL A 16 4.70 -0.32 8.87
N THR A 17 5.59 0.30 8.10
CA THR A 17 7.04 0.10 8.22
C THR A 17 7.59 0.85 9.43
N TYR A 18 8.86 0.61 9.77
CA TYR A 18 9.55 1.38 10.79
C TYR A 18 9.62 2.88 10.43
N GLU A 19 9.87 3.22 9.18
CA GLU A 19 9.90 4.61 8.71
C GLU A 19 8.50 5.25 8.73
N ASP A 20 7.45 4.49 8.40
CA ASP A 20 6.08 4.96 8.54
C ASP A 20 5.73 5.21 10.01
N GLU A 21 6.10 4.30 10.91
CA GLU A 21 5.89 4.45 12.34
C GLU A 21 6.57 5.73 12.85
N LYS A 22 7.87 5.92 12.55
CA LYS A 22 8.64 7.10 12.98
C LYS A 22 7.97 8.40 12.51
N ARG A 23 7.48 8.44 11.27
CA ARG A 23 6.84 9.62 10.68
C ARG A 23 5.43 9.86 11.20
N LEU A 24 4.65 8.80 11.42
CA LEU A 24 3.23 8.91 11.78
C LEU A 24 2.98 8.99 13.30
N LYS A 25 4.01 8.80 14.16
CA LYS A 25 3.94 9.07 15.61
C LYS A 25 3.51 10.51 15.94
N GLU A 26 3.75 11.48 15.06
CA GLU A 26 3.32 12.87 15.24
C GLU A 26 1.79 13.00 15.38
N TYR A 27 1.03 12.02 14.91
CA TYR A 27 -0.44 12.01 14.95
C TYR A 27 -1.01 11.39 16.24
N GLY A 28 -0.16 11.03 17.21
CA GLY A 28 -0.57 10.44 18.49
C GLY A 28 -0.72 8.92 18.44
N ASP A 29 -1.68 8.39 19.20
CA ASP A 29 -1.90 6.94 19.33
C ASP A 29 -2.73 6.36 18.16
N VAL A 30 -2.06 6.26 17.01
CA VAL A 30 -2.65 5.86 15.72
C VAL A 30 -2.34 4.41 15.31
N PHE A 31 -1.62 3.66 16.14
CA PHE A 31 -1.17 2.31 15.80
C PHE A 31 -1.83 1.24 16.66
N THR A 32 -1.82 0.02 16.17
CA THR A 32 -2.17 -1.19 16.92
C THR A 32 -1.21 -2.31 16.56
N ARG A 33 -0.82 -3.12 17.54
CA ARG A 33 0.10 -4.24 17.33
C ARG A 33 -0.71 -5.51 17.04
N GLY A 34 -0.50 -6.08 15.87
CA GLY A 34 -1.05 -7.38 15.47
C GLY A 34 -0.05 -8.51 15.69
N LYS A 35 -0.42 -9.73 15.31
CA LYS A 35 0.42 -10.93 15.47
C LYS A 35 1.74 -10.86 14.69
N ILE A 36 1.72 -10.25 13.51
CA ILE A 36 2.84 -10.25 12.56
C ILE A 36 3.42 -8.85 12.30
N GLY A 37 3.04 -7.84 13.08
CA GLY A 37 3.56 -6.49 12.89
C GLY A 37 2.76 -5.38 13.54
N LEU A 38 3.11 -4.15 13.17
CA LEU A 38 2.42 -2.94 13.56
C LEU A 38 1.50 -2.47 12.43
N TYR A 39 0.30 -2.03 12.80
CA TYR A 39 -0.75 -1.63 11.86
C TYR A 39 -1.30 -0.27 12.24
N LEU A 40 -1.92 0.41 11.27
CA LEU A 40 -2.79 1.53 11.60
C LEU A 40 -4.01 1.04 12.38
N LYS A 41 -4.35 1.75 13.45
CA LYS A 41 -5.52 1.45 14.28
C LYS A 41 -6.81 1.61 13.47
N LYS A 42 -7.82 0.81 13.81
CA LYS A 42 -9.20 1.01 13.38
C LYS A 42 -10.04 1.60 14.51
N VAL A 43 -10.82 2.63 14.19
CA VAL A 43 -11.79 3.27 15.08
C VAL A 43 -13.16 3.19 14.40
N GLY A 44 -14.16 2.59 15.07
CA GLY A 44 -15.47 2.35 14.48
C GLY A 44 -15.42 1.46 13.22
N GLY A 45 -14.49 0.51 13.19
CA GLY A 45 -14.31 -0.40 12.05
C GLY A 45 -13.58 0.18 10.83
N ARG A 46 -13.10 1.44 10.90
CA ARG A 46 -12.38 2.10 9.80
C ARG A 46 -11.02 2.58 10.24
N CYS A 47 -10.09 2.77 9.31
CA CYS A 47 -8.77 3.34 9.58
C CYS A 47 -8.88 4.65 10.38
N VAL A 48 -8.03 4.83 11.39
CA VAL A 48 -7.98 6.01 12.27
C VAL A 48 -7.85 7.35 11.52
N PHE A 49 -7.32 7.31 10.30
CA PHE A 49 -7.17 8.49 9.43
C PHE A 49 -8.32 8.67 8.43
N PHE A 50 -9.37 7.86 8.48
CA PHE A 50 -10.52 8.00 7.58
C PHE A 50 -11.66 8.74 8.27
N ARG A 51 -11.91 9.99 7.85
CA ARG A 51 -12.97 10.85 8.38
C ARG A 51 -13.70 11.53 7.22
N ASP A 52 -15.02 11.67 7.35
CA ASP A 52 -15.88 12.37 6.38
C ASP A 52 -15.66 11.92 4.92
N GLY A 53 -15.51 10.61 4.74
CA GLY A 53 -15.31 9.98 3.43
C GLY A 53 -13.89 10.09 2.86
N GLN A 54 -12.92 10.63 3.60
CA GLN A 54 -11.58 10.92 3.08
C GLN A 54 -10.46 10.52 4.05
N CYS A 55 -9.27 10.28 3.48
CA CYS A 55 -8.06 10.04 4.27
C CYS A 55 -7.42 11.38 4.65
N THR A 56 -7.37 11.69 5.94
CA THR A 56 -6.85 12.96 6.46
C THR A 56 -5.34 13.12 6.28
N ILE A 57 -4.61 12.04 6.04
CA ILE A 57 -3.17 12.03 5.78
C ILE A 57 -2.81 11.60 4.35
N TYR A 58 -3.68 11.85 3.35
CA TYR A 58 -3.52 11.29 1.99
C TYR A 58 -2.11 11.46 1.38
N ASN A 59 -1.48 12.62 1.56
CA ASN A 59 -0.14 12.91 1.04
C ASN A 59 0.99 12.27 1.88
N LYS A 60 0.69 11.92 3.13
CA LYS A 60 1.58 11.27 4.09
C LYS A 60 1.20 9.80 4.32
N ARG A 61 0.46 9.18 3.41
CA ARG A 61 0.03 7.77 3.54
C ARG A 61 1.23 6.84 3.80
N PRO A 62 1.05 5.76 4.56
CA PRO A 62 2.09 4.75 4.72
C PRO A 62 2.38 4.04 3.41
N GLU A 63 3.53 3.37 3.33
CA GLU A 63 4.00 2.67 2.14
C GLU A 63 2.99 1.66 1.60
N ALA A 64 2.35 0.88 2.47
CA ALA A 64 1.31 -0.07 2.09
C ALA A 64 0.14 0.62 1.37
N CYS A 65 -0.31 1.79 1.86
CA CYS A 65 -1.40 2.55 1.24
C CYS A 65 -1.01 3.21 -0.10
N LYS A 66 0.28 3.55 -0.29
CA LYS A 66 0.78 4.10 -1.57
C LYS A 66 0.86 3.01 -2.64
N ARG A 67 1.29 1.80 -2.25
CA ARG A 67 1.46 0.65 -3.16
C ARG A 67 0.13 0.02 -3.53
N TYR A 68 -0.88 0.08 -2.67
CA TYR A 68 -2.21 -0.44 -2.97
C TYR A 68 -2.75 0.09 -4.32
N PRO A 69 -3.20 -0.77 -5.25
CA PRO A 69 -3.59 -2.18 -5.06
C PRO A 69 -2.52 -3.25 -5.40
N PHE A 70 -1.25 -2.86 -5.52
CA PHE A 70 -0.17 -3.76 -5.95
C PHE A 70 0.50 -4.46 -4.78
N TYR A 71 0.71 -5.76 -4.92
CA TYR A 71 1.51 -6.59 -4.01
C TYR A 71 2.72 -7.15 -4.73
N PHE A 72 3.90 -6.91 -4.16
CA PHE A 72 5.18 -7.31 -4.73
C PHE A 72 5.73 -8.50 -3.96
N ARG A 73 6.14 -9.55 -4.67
CA ARG A 73 6.77 -10.75 -4.10
C ARG A 73 8.06 -11.09 -4.84
N CYS A 74 8.96 -11.82 -4.18
CA CYS A 74 10.19 -12.33 -4.81
C CYS A 74 10.00 -13.69 -5.51
N PHE A 75 8.84 -14.31 -5.34
CA PHE A 75 8.46 -15.58 -5.95
C PHE A 75 6.97 -15.54 -6.28
N GLY A 76 6.56 -16.32 -7.27
CA GLY A 76 5.19 -16.36 -7.76
C GLY A 76 5.09 -17.13 -9.07
N ASP A 77 3.96 -16.91 -9.75
CA ASP A 77 3.62 -17.53 -11.03
C ASP A 77 4.31 -16.79 -12.19
N ASP A 78 4.69 -17.51 -13.24
CA ASP A 78 5.46 -16.94 -14.36
C ASP A 78 4.73 -15.78 -15.06
N ASP A 79 3.39 -15.79 -15.07
CA ASP A 79 2.55 -14.73 -15.64
C ASP A 79 2.50 -13.46 -14.77
N ALA A 80 2.87 -13.54 -13.50
CA ALA A 80 3.00 -12.41 -12.59
C ALA A 80 4.42 -11.78 -12.61
N LEU A 81 5.38 -12.38 -13.33
CA LEU A 81 6.76 -11.93 -13.37
C LEU A 81 6.89 -10.57 -14.09
N PHE A 82 7.50 -9.61 -13.39
CA PHE A 82 7.78 -8.27 -13.88
C PHE A 82 9.27 -7.95 -13.70
N CYS A 83 9.91 -7.51 -14.78
CA CYS A 83 11.34 -7.21 -14.81
C CYS A 83 11.56 -5.69 -14.99
N VAL A 84 12.28 -5.06 -14.06
CA VAL A 84 12.68 -3.64 -14.16
C VAL A 84 14.17 -3.51 -13.90
N GLY A 85 14.93 -3.29 -14.98
CA GLY A 85 16.40 -3.40 -14.93
C GLY A 85 16.79 -4.82 -14.50
N ASP A 86 17.63 -4.92 -13.46
CA ASP A 86 18.07 -6.21 -12.90
C ASP A 86 17.10 -6.79 -11.86
N VAL A 87 16.04 -6.05 -11.49
CA VAL A 87 15.08 -6.47 -10.47
C VAL A 87 14.00 -7.37 -11.08
N ARG A 88 13.83 -8.55 -10.51
CA ARG A 88 12.77 -9.52 -10.84
C ARG A 88 11.78 -9.60 -9.67
N LEU A 89 10.52 -9.27 -9.94
CA LEU A 89 9.45 -9.28 -8.95
C LEU A 89 8.17 -9.85 -9.52
N TYR A 90 7.41 -10.52 -8.67
CA TYR A 90 6.09 -11.03 -9.01
C TYR A 90 5.06 -10.03 -8.48
N VAL A 91 4.26 -9.48 -9.38
CA VAL A 91 3.34 -8.38 -9.07
C VAL A 91 1.90 -8.86 -9.18
N TYR A 92 1.20 -8.83 -8.05
CA TYR A 92 -0.22 -9.17 -7.95
C TYR A 92 -1.06 -7.92 -7.72
N ILE A 93 -2.30 -7.94 -8.15
CA ILE A 93 -3.23 -6.81 -8.06
C ILE A 93 -4.46 -7.23 -7.24
N ASP A 94 -4.87 -6.41 -6.27
CA ASP A 94 -6.14 -6.60 -5.56
C ASP A 94 -7.35 -6.35 -6.49
N PRO A 95 -8.12 -7.38 -6.89
CA PRO A 95 -9.27 -7.20 -7.77
C PRO A 95 -10.39 -6.36 -7.14
N GLU A 96 -10.43 -6.23 -5.82
CA GLU A 96 -11.45 -5.44 -5.10
C GLU A 96 -11.23 -3.93 -5.25
N CYS A 97 -10.08 -3.51 -5.77
CA CYS A 97 -9.78 -2.11 -6.00
C CYS A 97 -10.56 -1.56 -7.20
N SER A 98 -11.64 -0.83 -6.91
CA SER A 98 -12.47 -0.14 -7.91
C SER A 98 -11.75 0.97 -8.71
N GLY A 99 -10.48 1.25 -8.39
CA GLY A 99 -9.64 2.21 -9.12
C GLY A 99 -8.86 1.59 -10.29
N ILE A 100 -8.85 0.26 -10.42
CA ILE A 100 -8.18 -0.43 -11.52
C ILE A 100 -8.87 -0.06 -12.85
N GLY A 101 -8.09 0.18 -13.90
CA GLY A 101 -8.58 0.59 -15.21
C GLY A 101 -9.09 2.04 -15.29
N ARG A 102 -9.10 2.80 -14.17
CA ARG A 102 -9.60 4.18 -14.11
C ARG A 102 -8.46 5.22 -14.07
N GLY A 103 -7.49 5.09 -14.98
CA GLY A 103 -6.35 6.01 -15.00
C GLY A 103 -5.21 5.53 -15.88
N GLU A 104 -4.00 5.83 -15.43
CA GLU A 104 -2.76 5.50 -16.15
C GLU A 104 -2.58 4.01 -16.41
N ASN A 105 -1.77 3.71 -17.42
CA ASN A 105 -1.36 2.35 -17.73
C ASN A 105 -0.73 1.68 -16.50
N VAL A 106 -1.23 0.49 -16.15
CA VAL A 106 -0.84 -0.23 -14.92
C VAL A 106 0.66 -0.53 -14.87
N GLU A 107 1.27 -0.89 -16.00
CA GLU A 107 2.71 -1.19 -16.07
C GLU A 107 3.55 0.04 -15.74
N ARG A 108 3.15 1.23 -16.22
CA ARG A 108 3.86 2.48 -15.90
C ARG A 108 3.84 2.76 -14.40
N VAL A 109 2.69 2.61 -13.76
CA VAL A 109 2.54 2.82 -12.31
C VAL A 109 3.40 1.81 -11.53
N ILE A 110 3.44 0.55 -11.96
CA ILE A 110 4.29 -0.48 -11.35
C ILE A 110 5.77 -0.06 -11.46
N VAL A 111 6.23 0.36 -12.65
CA VAL A 111 7.62 0.80 -12.85
C VAL A 111 7.98 1.98 -11.94
N GLU A 112 7.10 2.97 -11.77
CA GLU A 112 7.34 4.11 -10.88
C GLU A 112 7.39 3.73 -9.40
N LEU A 113 6.49 2.84 -8.98
CA LEU A 113 6.52 2.28 -7.62
C LEU A 113 7.82 1.50 -7.37
N LEU A 114 8.32 0.75 -8.35
CA LEU A 114 9.56 0.00 -8.23
C LEU A 114 10.80 0.89 -8.21
N LYS A 115 10.84 1.95 -9.02
CA LYS A 115 11.91 2.96 -9.01
C LYS A 115 12.01 3.71 -7.68
N SER A 116 10.88 3.97 -7.03
CA SER A 116 10.85 4.64 -5.71
C SER A 116 11.14 3.68 -4.54
N THR A 117 11.06 2.37 -4.76
CA THR A 117 11.14 1.33 -3.71
C THR A 117 12.40 0.47 -3.85
N ILE A 118 13.56 1.05 -4.19
CA ILE A 118 14.89 0.39 -4.26
C ILE A 118 15.36 -0.06 -2.85
N LYS A 119 14.59 -0.96 -2.25
CA LYS A 119 14.84 -1.71 -1.02
C LYS A 119 14.33 -3.16 -1.14
N ILE A 120 13.53 -3.51 -2.16
CA ILE A 120 13.16 -4.91 -2.40
C ILE A 120 14.35 -5.59 -3.10
N ARG A 121 15.30 -6.08 -2.29
CA ARG A 121 16.35 -6.97 -2.76
C ARG A 121 15.79 -8.38 -2.77
N CYS A 122 15.32 -8.84 -3.91
CA CYS A 122 15.22 -10.28 -4.15
C CYS A 122 16.64 -10.75 -4.45
N CYS A 123 17.17 -11.60 -3.58
CA CYS A 123 18.49 -12.20 -3.73
C CYS A 123 18.57 -13.06 -4.99
#